data_AF-A0A413UES8-F1
#
_entry.id   AF-A0A413UES8-F1
#
_cell.length_a   1.000
_cell.length_b   1.000
_cell.length_c   1.000
_cell.angle_alpha   90.00
_cell.angle_beta   90.00
_cell.angle_gamma   90.00
#
_symmetry.space_group_name_H-M   'P 1'
#
loop_
_entity.id
_entity.type
_entity.pdbx_description
1 polymer ?
#
loop_
_entity_poly.entity_id
_entity_poly.type
_entity_poly.pdbx_seq_one_letter_code
_entity_poly.pdbx_strand_id
1 'polypeptide(L)'
;MNDYVSFLCTLLNIKIPKVFFKENEKFYDLKNKPIKKELFQVKDTSICTSYPKENVICVNLDLCEDRSLVYIYLAHEIRHLYQYACVYKKNQKVFSIDERSVSIWKKELENYADSSGKHYENQEIEKDANLFANFIAIVIFKRVLDIKEMDQKEYEFKTKLFMNFFASNPVKKQLIQKQIKKMKV
;
A
#
# COMPACT_ATOMS: atom_id res chain seq x y z
N MET A 1 2.96 6.03 13.18
CA MET A 1 3.08 5.07 12.06
C MET A 1 2.57 3.66 12.39
N ASN A 2 2.95 3.04 13.53
CA ASN A 2 2.48 1.69 13.92
C ASN A 2 0.94 1.53 13.90
N ASP A 3 0.22 2.47 14.52
CA ASP A 3 -1.25 2.50 14.51
C ASP A 3 -1.84 2.57 13.09
N TYR A 4 -1.19 3.30 12.20
CA TYR A 4 -1.65 3.47 10.82
C TYR A 4 -1.47 2.21 9.98
N VAL A 5 -0.30 1.55 10.07
CA VAL A 5 -0.06 0.25 9.45
C VAL A 5 -1.06 -0.78 9.96
N SER A 6 -1.28 -0.82 11.29
CA SER A 6 -2.27 -1.70 11.92
C SER A 6 -3.69 -1.43 11.42
N PHE A 7 -4.05 -0.16 11.24
CA PHE A 7 -5.33 0.25 10.66
C PHE A 7 -5.49 -0.28 9.22
N LEU A 8 -4.52 -0.06 8.34
CA LEU A 8 -4.58 -0.50 6.94
C LEU A 8 -4.67 -2.03 6.84
N CYS A 9 -3.86 -2.75 7.62
CA CYS A 9 -3.91 -4.21 7.63
C CYS A 9 -5.26 -4.74 8.14
N THR A 10 -5.85 -4.09 9.15
CA THR A 10 -7.19 -4.42 9.65
C THR A 10 -8.27 -4.15 8.59
N LEU A 11 -8.16 -3.01 7.89
CA LEU A 11 -9.09 -2.61 6.82
C LEU A 11 -9.09 -3.64 5.67
N LEU A 12 -7.91 -4.19 5.36
CA LEU A 12 -7.67 -5.19 4.32
C LEU A 12 -7.72 -6.64 4.83
N ASN A 13 -8.00 -6.86 6.12
CA ASN A 13 -7.95 -8.16 6.81
C ASN A 13 -6.67 -8.98 6.55
N ILE A 14 -5.50 -8.34 6.47
CA ILE A 14 -4.22 -9.02 6.28
C ILE A 14 -3.37 -8.99 7.56
N LYS A 15 -2.38 -9.89 7.63
CA LYS A 15 -1.39 -9.88 8.71
C LYS A 15 -0.54 -8.61 8.63
N ILE A 16 -0.28 -7.99 9.78
CA ILE A 16 0.62 -6.84 9.89
C ILE A 16 2.04 -7.26 9.43
N PRO A 17 2.65 -6.55 8.46
CA PRO A 17 4.00 -6.83 8.01
C PRO A 17 5.06 -6.38 9.00
N LYS A 18 6.27 -6.92 8.84
CA LYS A 18 7.45 -6.24 9.40
C LYS A 18 7.73 -5.01 8.54
N VAL A 19 7.88 -3.86 9.17
CA VAL A 19 8.25 -2.62 8.46
C VAL A 19 9.59 -2.15 9.00
N PHE A 20 10.52 -1.94 8.08
CA PHE A 20 11.88 -1.51 8.36
C PHE A 20 12.13 -0.14 7.75
N PHE A 21 12.83 0.72 8.48
CA PHE A 21 13.13 2.08 8.10
C PHE A 21 14.64 2.28 8.05
N LYS A 22 15.11 3.04 7.07
CA LYS A 22 16.45 3.63 7.04
C LYS A 22 16.32 5.14 7.19
N GLU A 23 17.08 5.72 8.11
CA GLU A 23 17.19 7.18 8.30
C GLU A 23 18.56 7.55 8.88
N ASN A 24 19.29 8.44 8.24
CA ASN A 24 20.62 8.90 8.65
C ASN A 24 21.56 7.73 8.99
N GLU A 25 21.62 6.74 8.09
CA GLU A 25 22.39 5.48 8.26
C GLU A 25 21.96 4.58 9.42
N LYS A 26 20.86 4.90 10.11
CA LYS A 26 20.25 4.04 11.16
C LYS A 26 19.16 3.18 10.56
N PHE A 27 19.07 1.95 11.03
CA PHE A 27 18.06 0.97 10.61
C PHE A 27 17.21 0.56 11.80
N TYR A 28 15.89 0.66 11.69
CA TYR A 28 14.97 0.34 12.78
C TYR A 28 13.63 -0.23 12.30
N ASP A 29 12.91 -0.90 13.21
CA ASP A 29 11.58 -1.45 12.96
C ASP A 29 10.45 -0.45 13.29
N LEU A 30 9.20 -0.86 13.04
CA LEU A 30 7.98 -0.10 13.34
C LEU A 30 7.80 0.29 14.83
N LYS A 31 8.56 -0.32 15.74
CA LYS A 31 8.60 -0.01 17.18
C LYS A 31 9.85 0.80 17.56
N ASN A 32 10.56 1.37 16.59
CA ASN A 32 11.82 2.10 16.73
C ASN A 32 12.96 1.26 17.35
N LYS A 33 12.89 -0.07 17.23
CA LYS A 33 13.98 -0.93 17.69
C LYS A 33 15.03 -1.06 16.59
N PRO A 34 16.34 -0.95 16.91
CA PRO A 34 17.40 -1.17 15.95
C PRO A 34 17.29 -2.55 15.29
N ILE A 35 17.56 -2.60 13.98
CA ILE A 35 17.66 -3.85 13.22
C ILE A 35 19.04 -3.95 12.56
N LYS A 36 19.39 -5.15 12.10
CA LYS A 36 20.60 -5.33 11.30
C LYS A 36 20.39 -4.82 9.88
N LYS A 37 21.41 -4.20 9.28
CA LYS A 37 21.36 -3.58 7.94
C LYS A 37 20.98 -4.57 6.84
N GLU A 38 21.37 -5.84 6.96
CA GLU A 38 21.14 -6.88 5.95
C GLU A 38 19.65 -7.22 5.77
N LEU A 39 18.82 -6.87 6.75
CA LEU A 39 17.37 -7.01 6.69
C LEU A 39 16.70 -5.90 5.87
N PHE A 40 17.43 -4.81 5.59
CA PHE A 40 16.92 -3.67 4.85
C PHE A 40 17.38 -3.75 3.40
N GLN A 41 16.43 -3.93 2.50
CA GLN A 41 16.66 -3.93 1.07
C GLN A 41 15.59 -3.04 0.43
N VAL A 42 16.04 -2.03 -0.31
CA VAL A 42 15.20 -1.15 -1.12
C VAL A 42 15.92 -1.04 -2.46
N LYS A 43 15.18 -1.08 -3.56
CA LYS A 43 15.78 -0.84 -4.89
C LYS A 43 16.35 0.58 -4.93
N ASP A 44 17.51 0.77 -5.58
CA ASP A 44 18.33 1.98 -5.44
C ASP A 44 17.62 3.32 -5.66
N THR A 45 16.51 3.34 -6.41
CA THR A 45 15.71 4.55 -6.70
C THR A 45 14.38 4.62 -5.96
N SER A 46 14.00 3.60 -5.19
CA SER A 46 12.69 3.57 -4.55
C SER A 46 12.73 4.13 -3.14
N ILE A 47 11.68 4.88 -2.76
CA ILE A 47 11.45 5.31 -1.38
C ILE A 47 10.93 4.13 -0.54
N CYS A 48 10.18 3.21 -1.17
CA CYS A 48 9.52 2.11 -0.49
C CYS A 48 9.59 0.84 -1.33
N THR A 49 9.74 -0.32 -0.70
CA THR A 49 9.68 -1.60 -1.42
C THR A 49 9.02 -2.64 -0.53
N SER A 50 7.98 -3.30 -1.04
CA SER A 50 7.38 -4.47 -0.42
C SER A 50 8.02 -5.77 -0.92
N TYR A 51 8.06 -6.74 -0.01
CA TYR A 51 8.41 -8.14 -0.27
C TYR A 51 7.20 -8.99 0.14
N PRO A 52 6.23 -9.20 -0.76
CA PRO A 52 4.92 -9.73 -0.37
C PRO A 52 4.94 -11.16 0.17
N LYS A 53 5.85 -12.01 -0.34
CA LYS A 53 6.03 -13.38 0.12
C LYS A 53 6.55 -13.44 1.56
N GLU A 54 7.49 -12.56 1.89
CA GLU A 54 8.13 -12.45 3.20
C GLU A 54 7.29 -11.62 4.19
N ASN A 55 6.27 -10.91 3.69
CA ASN A 55 5.43 -9.99 4.45
C ASN A 55 6.26 -8.88 5.13
N VAL A 56 7.17 -8.28 4.35
CA VAL A 56 8.11 -7.22 4.76
C VAL A 56 7.90 -5.99 3.88
N ILE A 57 8.06 -4.80 4.47
CA ILE A 57 8.17 -3.52 3.74
C ILE A 57 9.42 -2.80 4.25
N CYS A 58 10.23 -2.29 3.33
CA CYS A 58 11.38 -1.44 3.63
C CYS A 58 11.12 -0.02 3.14
N VAL A 59 11.43 0.99 3.96
CA VAL A 59 11.20 2.41 3.69
C VAL A 59 12.51 3.16 3.85
N ASN A 60 13.00 3.79 2.79
CA ASN A 60 14.16 4.67 2.84
C ASN A 60 13.71 6.11 3.08
N LEU A 61 13.76 6.55 4.33
CA LEU A 61 13.32 7.88 4.74
C LEU A 61 14.31 8.99 4.34
N ASP A 62 15.55 8.62 4.01
CA ASP A 62 16.57 9.57 3.52
C ASP A 62 16.22 10.11 2.13
N LEU A 63 15.41 9.37 1.36
CA LEU A 63 14.95 9.77 0.02
C LEU A 63 13.60 10.52 0.06
N CYS A 64 13.05 10.78 1.25
CA CYS A 64 11.72 11.35 1.41
C CYS A 64 11.79 12.80 1.91
N GLU A 65 11.61 13.75 0.98
CA GLU A 65 11.56 15.19 1.27
C GLU A 65 10.31 15.56 2.09
N ASP A 66 9.13 15.04 1.72
CA ASP A 66 7.87 15.23 2.44
C ASP A 66 7.48 13.95 3.20
N ARG A 67 7.76 13.93 4.50
CA ARG A 67 7.45 12.79 5.39
C ARG A 67 5.96 12.44 5.46
N SER A 68 5.06 13.34 5.07
CA SER A 68 3.63 13.01 4.98
C SER A 68 3.33 12.01 3.87
N LEU A 69 4.15 11.96 2.81
CA LEU A 69 4.00 11.02 1.70
C LEU A 69 4.34 9.58 2.09
N VAL A 70 5.14 9.36 3.13
CA VAL A 70 5.46 8.00 3.62
C VAL A 70 4.19 7.21 3.96
N TYR A 71 3.18 7.87 4.53
CA TYR A 71 1.90 7.23 4.83
C TYR A 71 1.18 6.73 3.58
N ILE A 72 1.36 7.43 2.46
CA ILE A 72 0.76 7.11 1.18
C ILE A 72 1.52 5.97 0.51
N TYR A 73 2.85 6.02 0.49
CA TYR A 73 3.69 4.92 0.01
C TYR A 73 3.44 3.63 0.80
N LEU A 74 3.29 3.73 2.13
CA LEU A 74 2.91 2.57 2.94
C LEU A 74 1.54 2.02 2.57
N ALA A 75 0.56 2.85 2.22
CA ALA A 75 -0.75 2.36 1.77
C ALA A 75 -0.64 1.61 0.44
N HIS A 76 0.18 2.11 -0.49
CA HIS A 76 0.51 1.46 -1.76
C HIS A 76 1.16 0.09 -1.51
N GLU A 77 2.26 0.04 -0.75
CA GLU A 77 2.98 -1.22 -0.50
C GLU A 77 2.14 -2.25 0.27
N ILE A 78 1.33 -1.81 1.23
CA ILE A 78 0.41 -2.69 1.96
C ILE A 78 -0.65 -3.28 1.01
N ARG A 79 -1.02 -2.56 -0.07
CA ARG A 79 -1.92 -3.09 -1.08
C ARG A 79 -1.28 -4.25 -1.86
N HIS A 80 0.01 -4.20 -2.15
CA HIS A 80 0.73 -5.35 -2.74
C HIS A 80 0.71 -6.59 -1.85
N LEU A 81 0.87 -6.42 -0.53
CA LEU A 81 0.73 -7.54 0.41
C LEU A 81 -0.68 -8.15 0.35
N TYR A 82 -1.72 -7.31 0.22
CA TYR A 82 -3.10 -7.76 0.07
C TYR A 82 -3.34 -8.49 -1.25
N GLN A 83 -2.84 -7.96 -2.37
CA GLN A 83 -2.96 -8.60 -3.69
C GLN A 83 -2.29 -9.97 -3.70
N TYR A 84 -1.06 -10.08 -3.18
CA TYR A 84 -0.35 -11.35 -3.00
C TYR A 84 -1.17 -12.34 -2.17
N ALA A 85 -1.74 -11.87 -1.06
CA ALA A 85 -2.54 -12.70 -0.18
C ALA A 85 -3.86 -13.14 -0.86
N CYS A 86 -4.47 -12.33 -1.72
CA CYS A 86 -5.63 -12.74 -2.54
C CYS A 86 -5.29 -13.82 -3.57
N VAL A 87 -4.10 -13.76 -4.17
CA VAL A 87 -3.64 -14.74 -5.16
C VAL A 87 -3.32 -16.08 -4.51
N TYR A 88 -2.62 -16.07 -3.37
CA TYR A 88 -2.02 -17.29 -2.81
C TYR A 88 -2.67 -17.82 -1.52
N LYS A 89 -3.57 -17.07 -0.86
CA LYS A 89 -4.24 -17.54 0.38
C LYS A 89 -5.74 -17.76 0.14
N LYS A 90 -6.19 -18.99 0.42
CA LYS A 90 -7.51 -19.51 0.02
C LYS A 90 -8.77 -18.77 0.56
N ASN A 91 -8.65 -17.80 1.47
CA ASN A 91 -9.80 -17.10 2.09
C ASN A 91 -9.60 -15.58 2.28
N GLN A 92 -8.72 -14.96 1.49
CA GLN A 92 -8.28 -13.57 1.73
C GLN A 92 -9.11 -12.49 1.03
N LYS A 93 -10.15 -12.85 0.26
CA LYS A 93 -10.93 -11.87 -0.51
C LYS A 93 -11.84 -11.04 0.41
N VAL A 94 -11.37 -9.86 0.80
CA VAL A 94 -12.16 -8.90 1.63
C VAL A 94 -12.92 -7.89 0.78
N PHE A 95 -12.59 -7.81 -0.50
CA PHE A 95 -13.26 -7.00 -1.51
C PHE A 95 -13.90 -7.94 -2.53
N SER A 96 -14.94 -7.46 -3.21
CA SER A 96 -15.47 -8.13 -4.40
C SER A 96 -14.48 -7.96 -5.56
N ILE A 97 -13.33 -8.63 -5.44
CA ILE A 97 -12.31 -8.66 -6.48
C ILE A 97 -12.72 -9.75 -7.45
N ASP A 98 -12.94 -9.36 -8.69
CA ASP A 98 -13.27 -10.30 -9.74
C ASP A 98 -12.11 -11.27 -9.99
N GLU A 99 -12.44 -12.49 -10.39
CA GLU A 99 -11.44 -13.55 -10.57
C GLU A 99 -10.44 -13.23 -11.70
N ARG A 100 -10.84 -12.40 -12.67
CA ARG A 100 -9.96 -11.96 -13.75
C ARG A 100 -8.85 -11.06 -13.20
N SER A 101 -9.15 -10.11 -12.32
CA SER A 101 -8.14 -9.29 -11.63
C SER A 101 -7.15 -10.16 -10.86
N VAL A 102 -7.62 -11.15 -10.09
CA VAL A 102 -6.73 -12.08 -9.36
C VAL A 102 -5.84 -12.88 -10.32
N SER A 103 -6.36 -13.32 -11.46
CA SER A 103 -5.59 -14.03 -12.48
C SER A 103 -4.50 -13.15 -13.12
N ILE A 104 -4.80 -11.89 -13.40
CA ILE A 104 -3.83 -10.92 -13.94
C ILE A 104 -2.73 -10.68 -12.92
N TRP A 105 -3.07 -10.37 -11.67
CA TRP A 105 -2.08 -10.16 -10.61
C TRP A 105 -1.20 -11.38 -10.38
N LYS A 106 -1.76 -12.59 -10.46
CA LYS A 106 -0.95 -13.81 -10.35
C LYS A 106 0.12 -13.85 -11.44
N LYS A 107 -0.24 -13.57 -12.70
CA LYS A 107 0.72 -13.52 -13.81
C LYS A 107 1.76 -12.44 -13.62
N GLU A 108 1.35 -11.26 -13.16
CA GLU A 108 2.25 -10.13 -12.90
C GLU A 108 3.20 -10.43 -11.74
N LEU A 109 2.75 -11.06 -10.65
CA LEU A 109 3.60 -11.49 -9.54
C LEU A 109 4.59 -12.59 -9.94
N GLU A 110 4.20 -13.50 -10.83
CA GLU A 110 5.05 -14.61 -11.31
C GLU A 110 6.07 -14.17 -12.36
N ASN A 111 5.75 -13.14 -13.15
CA ASN A 111 6.57 -12.65 -14.26
C ASN A 111 7.01 -11.19 -14.04
N TYR A 112 7.17 -10.78 -12.78
CA TYR A 112 7.30 -9.38 -12.38
C TYR A 112 8.35 -8.66 -13.22
N ALA A 113 7.90 -7.76 -14.09
CA ALA A 113 8.82 -6.91 -14.85
C ALA A 113 9.52 -6.00 -13.84
N ASP A 114 10.83 -5.86 -13.99
CA ASP A 114 11.59 -4.96 -13.12
C ASP A 114 11.07 -3.52 -13.26
N SER A 115 11.15 -2.75 -12.17
CA SER A 115 10.72 -1.36 -12.09
C SER A 115 11.52 -0.42 -13.01
N SER A 116 12.58 -0.95 -13.64
CA SER A 116 13.34 -0.31 -14.71
C SER A 116 12.67 -0.40 -16.10
N GLY A 117 11.62 -1.21 -16.25
CA GLY A 117 10.89 -1.37 -17.50
C GLY A 117 9.85 -0.28 -17.73
N LYS A 118 9.80 0.29 -18.95
CA LYS A 118 8.84 1.35 -19.37
C LYS A 118 7.35 1.00 -19.19
N HIS A 119 7.01 -0.24 -18.86
CA HIS A 119 5.64 -0.71 -18.69
C HIS A 119 5.32 -1.14 -17.25
N TYR A 120 6.23 -0.92 -16.30
CA TYR A 120 6.03 -1.29 -14.90
C TYR A 120 4.80 -0.59 -14.29
N GLU A 121 4.72 0.74 -14.40
CA GLU A 121 3.59 1.53 -13.88
C GLU A 121 2.26 1.24 -14.62
N ASN A 122 2.33 0.60 -15.79
CA ASN A 122 1.17 0.21 -16.59
C ASN A 122 0.59 -1.15 -16.21
N GLN A 123 1.22 -1.89 -15.29
CA GLN A 123 0.69 -3.16 -14.77
C GLN A 123 -0.58 -2.93 -13.93
N GLU A 124 -1.54 -3.85 -14.02
CA GLU A 124 -2.81 -3.70 -13.29
C GLU A 124 -2.61 -3.81 -11.78
N ILE A 125 -1.58 -4.54 -11.32
CA ILE A 125 -1.20 -4.62 -9.91
C ILE A 125 -0.77 -3.26 -9.34
N GLU A 126 0.04 -2.50 -10.09
CA GLU A 126 0.52 -1.16 -9.70
C GLU A 126 -0.61 -0.13 -9.76
N LYS A 127 -1.46 -0.17 -10.79
CA LYS A 127 -2.64 0.70 -10.90
C LYS A 127 -3.59 0.52 -9.71
N ASP A 128 -3.89 -0.72 -9.32
CA ASP A 128 -4.75 -1.00 -8.15
C ASP A 128 -4.10 -0.55 -6.83
N ALA A 129 -2.78 -0.71 -6.67
CA ALA A 129 -2.04 -0.20 -5.51
C ALA A 129 -2.09 1.32 -5.40
N ASN A 130 -1.87 2.02 -6.51
CA ASN A 130 -1.97 3.47 -6.64
C ASN A 130 -3.39 4.00 -6.36
N LEU A 131 -4.42 3.33 -6.87
CA LEU A 131 -5.82 3.67 -6.60
C LEU A 131 -6.17 3.54 -5.13
N PHE A 132 -5.72 2.45 -4.48
CA PHE A 132 -5.94 2.26 -3.04
C PHE A 132 -5.21 3.33 -2.22
N ALA A 133 -3.96 3.64 -2.55
CA ALA A 133 -3.19 4.68 -1.86
C ALA A 133 -3.86 6.06 -1.95
N ASN A 134 -4.41 6.41 -3.12
CA ASN A 134 -5.14 7.67 -3.28
C ASN A 134 -6.49 7.68 -2.58
N PHE A 135 -7.22 6.58 -2.58
CA PHE A 135 -8.42 6.46 -1.75
C PHE A 135 -8.11 6.79 -0.28
N ILE A 136 -7.01 6.25 0.26
CA ILE A 136 -6.56 6.55 1.61
C ILE A 136 -6.13 8.03 1.74
N ALA A 137 -5.42 8.58 0.76
CA ALA A 137 -5.04 10.00 0.71
C ALA A 137 -6.25 10.93 0.81
N ILE A 138 -7.29 10.66 0.02
CA ILE A 138 -8.53 11.45 0.00
C ILE A 138 -9.28 11.32 1.32
N VAL A 139 -9.47 10.10 1.81
CA VAL A 139 -10.34 9.84 2.96
C VAL A 139 -9.69 10.21 4.29
N ILE A 140 -8.39 9.93 4.46
CA ILE A 140 -7.69 10.19 5.72
C ILE A 140 -7.07 11.58 5.74
N PHE A 141 -6.42 11.98 4.65
CA PHE A 141 -5.61 13.20 4.59
C PHE A 141 -6.28 14.36 3.84
N LYS A 142 -7.45 14.13 3.22
CA LYS A 142 -8.14 15.11 2.35
C LYS A 142 -7.22 15.66 1.25
N ARG A 143 -6.29 14.83 0.77
CA ARG A 143 -5.32 15.15 -0.28
C ARG A 143 -5.64 14.30 -1.51
N VAL A 144 -5.68 14.93 -2.68
CA VAL A 144 -5.72 14.23 -3.97
C VAL A 144 -4.28 14.09 -4.45
N LEU A 145 -3.89 12.89 -4.86
CA LEU A 145 -2.57 12.65 -5.44
C LEU A 145 -2.63 12.84 -6.95
N ASP A 146 -1.63 13.53 -7.49
CA ASP A 146 -1.38 13.57 -8.93
C ASP A 146 -0.62 12.31 -9.33
N ILE A 147 -1.34 11.31 -9.83
CA ILE A 147 -0.73 10.06 -10.31
C ILE A 147 -0.51 10.22 -11.81
N LYS A 148 0.76 10.50 -12.15
CA LYS A 148 1.21 10.57 -13.53
C LYS A 148 0.89 9.23 -14.22
N GLU A 149 0.49 9.29 -15.49
CA GLU A 149 0.26 8.14 -16.37
C GLU A 149 -1.07 7.36 -16.25
N MET A 150 -2.02 7.77 -15.40
CA MET A 150 -3.37 7.14 -15.37
C MET A 150 -4.44 8.04 -16.00
N ASP A 151 -5.37 7.46 -16.76
CA ASP A 151 -6.54 8.19 -17.25
C ASP A 151 -7.36 8.72 -16.06
N GLN A 152 -7.52 10.04 -16.00
CA GLN A 152 -8.14 10.73 -14.86
C GLN A 152 -9.60 10.28 -14.63
N LYS A 153 -10.35 9.95 -15.68
CA LYS A 153 -11.75 9.52 -15.54
C LYS A 153 -11.87 8.11 -14.99
N GLU A 154 -11.06 7.18 -15.49
CA GLU A 154 -10.96 5.83 -14.95
C GLU A 154 -10.55 5.86 -13.47
N TYR A 155 -9.58 6.73 -13.16
CA TYR A 155 -9.06 6.93 -11.83
C TYR A 155 -10.11 7.46 -10.84
N GLU A 156 -10.84 8.51 -11.22
CA GLU A 156 -11.94 9.06 -10.41
C GLU A 156 -13.06 8.04 -10.21
N PHE A 157 -13.40 7.27 -11.24
CA PHE A 157 -14.42 6.23 -11.16
C PHE A 157 -14.02 5.11 -10.19
N LYS A 158 -12.83 4.54 -10.33
CA LYS A 158 -12.33 3.48 -9.43
C LYS A 158 -12.15 3.98 -7.99
N THR A 159 -11.72 5.22 -7.81
CA THR A 159 -11.66 5.86 -6.48
C THR A 159 -13.06 5.95 -5.84
N LYS A 160 -14.09 6.35 -6.60
CA LYS A 160 -15.48 6.35 -6.13
C LYS A 160 -15.99 4.96 -5.76
N LEU A 161 -15.58 3.92 -6.49
CA LEU A 161 -15.93 2.53 -6.15
C LEU A 161 -15.36 2.13 -4.78
N PHE A 162 -14.08 2.45 -4.50
CA PHE A 162 -13.52 2.24 -3.17
C PHE A 162 -14.30 3.00 -2.10
N MET A 163 -14.59 4.29 -2.32
CA MET A 163 -15.37 5.09 -1.36
C MET A 163 -16.74 4.48 -1.08
N ASN A 164 -17.48 4.07 -2.10
CA ASN A 164 -18.80 3.47 -1.95
C ASN A 164 -18.73 2.14 -1.19
N PHE A 165 -17.75 1.29 -1.50
CA PHE A 165 -17.57 0.01 -0.83
C PHE A 165 -17.24 0.16 0.66
N PHE A 166 -16.39 1.13 1.01
CA PHE A 166 -16.04 1.36 2.41
C PHE A 166 -17.15 2.07 3.18
N ALA A 167 -17.93 2.93 2.52
CA ALA A 167 -19.10 3.58 3.11
C ALA A 167 -20.25 2.61 3.37
N SER A 168 -20.41 1.57 2.53
CA SER A 168 -21.49 0.58 2.65
C SER A 168 -21.25 -0.48 3.71
N ASN A 169 -20.01 -0.65 4.20
CA ASN A 169 -19.68 -1.55 5.31
C ASN A 169 -19.56 -0.77 6.64
N PRO A 170 -20.51 -0.93 7.59
CA PRO A 170 -20.53 -0.15 8.83
C PRO A 170 -19.26 -0.29 9.68
N VAL A 171 -18.70 -1.49 9.75
CA VAL A 171 -17.47 -1.77 10.53
C VAL A 171 -16.27 -1.04 9.91
N LYS A 172 -16.10 -1.14 8.58
CA LYS A 172 -15.00 -0.46 7.89
C LYS A 172 -15.15 1.06 7.92
N LYS A 173 -16.38 1.56 7.79
CA LYS A 173 -16.70 2.99 7.94
C LYS A 173 -16.28 3.51 9.33
N GLN A 174 -16.61 2.77 10.39
CA GLN A 174 -16.19 3.12 11.75
C GLN A 174 -14.66 3.11 11.92
N LEU A 175 -13.96 2.12 11.35
CA LEU A 175 -12.49 2.06 11.37
C LEU A 175 -11.87 3.30 10.72
N ILE A 176 -12.35 3.68 9.54
CA ILE A 176 -11.91 4.88 8.82
C ILE A 176 -12.18 6.14 9.65
N GLN A 177 -13.39 6.31 10.19
CA GLN A 177 -13.74 7.47 11.01
C GLN A 177 -12.86 7.59 12.27
N LYS A 178 -12.56 6.45 12.92
CA LYS A 178 -11.65 6.40 14.06
C LYS A 178 -10.25 6.84 13.66
N GLN A 179 -9.76 6.40 12.49
CA GLN A 179 -8.44 6.82 12.00
C GLN A 179 -8.40 8.31 11.66
N ILE A 180 -9.43 8.85 10.99
CA ILE A 180 -9.54 10.29 10.68
C ILE A 180 -9.44 11.13 11.97
N LYS A 181 -10.11 10.72 13.05
CA LYS A 181 -10.04 11.44 14.35
C LYS A 181 -8.63 11.42 14.95
N LYS A 182 -7.92 10.30 14.85
CA LYS A 182 -6.54 10.16 15.37
C LYS A 182 -5.52 11.00 14.61
N MET A 183 -5.69 11.18 13.30
CA MET A 183 -4.74 11.90 12.44
C MET A 183 -4.96 13.41 12.42
N LYS A 184 -6.02 13.91 13.07
CA LYS A 184 -6.32 15.36 13.21
C LYS A 184 -5.67 16.00 14.45
N VAL A 185 -4.83 15.24 15.17
CA VAL A 185 -4.09 15.69 16.36
C VAL A 185 -2.66 16.00 15.98
#